data_AF-A0A6P1BRZ8-F1
#
_entry.id   AF-A0A6P1BRZ8-F1
#
_cell.length_a   1.000
_cell.length_b   1.000
_cell.length_c   1.000
_cell.angle_alpha   90.00
_cell.angle_beta   90.00
_cell.angle_gamma   90.00
#
_symmetry.space_group_name_H-M   'P 1'
#
loop_
_entity.id
_entity.type
_entity.pdbx_description
1 polymer ?
#
loop_
_entity_poly.entity_id
_entity_poly.type
_entity_poly.pdbx_seq_one_letter_code
_entity_poly.pdbx_strand_id
1 'polypeptide(L)' 'MTAKRDRPLSAIEVRSAAGDPRRGWLTADGWTVPVALGRGGILANKREGDGGTPRGIFHPRQL' A
#
# COMPACT_ATOMS: atom_id res chain seq x y z
N MET A 1 3.83 -21.00 9.94
CA MET A 1 4.98 -20.41 10.66
C MET A 1 5.74 -19.55 9.68
N THR A 2 5.66 -18.22 9.77
CA THR A 2 6.46 -17.33 8.91
C THR A 2 7.83 -17.21 9.55
N ALA A 3 8.87 -17.75 8.91
CA ALA A 3 10.24 -17.55 9.36
C ALA A 3 10.55 -16.05 9.38
N LYS A 4 11.06 -15.54 10.50
CA LYS A 4 11.54 -14.16 10.59
C LYS A 4 12.67 -14.01 9.57
N ARG A 5 12.55 -13.04 8.67
CA ARG A 5 13.61 -12.72 7.72
C ARG A 5 14.57 -11.73 8.37
N ASP A 6 15.86 -12.03 8.32
CA ASP A 6 16.91 -11.22 8.96
C ASP A 6 17.37 -10.02 8.12
N ARG A 7 16.72 -9.77 6.98
CA ARG A 7 17.00 -8.61 6.11
C ARG A 7 15.82 -7.64 6.04
N PRO A 8 16.07 -6.33 5.93
CA PRO A 8 15.02 -5.34 5.72
C PRO A 8 14.31 -5.57 4.38
N LEU A 9 13.04 -5.15 4.31
CA LEU A 9 12.29 -5.08 3.06
C LEU A 9 12.86 -3.97 2.18
N SER A 10 13.15 -4.28 0.92
CA SER A 10 13.63 -3.29 -0.06
C SER A 10 12.50 -2.42 -0.61
N ALA A 11 11.29 -2.96 -0.72
CA ALA A 11 10.11 -2.24 -1.20
C ALA A 11 8.82 -2.89 -0.70
N ILE A 12 7.77 -2.08 -0.63
CA ILE A 12 6.39 -2.53 -0.49
C ILE A 12 5.64 -1.96 -1.69
N GLU A 13 5.01 -2.82 -2.48
CA GLU A 13 4.17 -2.41 -3.59
C GLU A 13 2.70 -2.50 -3.19
N VAL A 14 1.93 -1.44 -3.45
CA VAL A 14 0.49 -1.40 -3.19
C VAL A 14 -0.24 -1.10 -4.49
N ARG A 15 -1.21 -1.95 -4.86
CA ARG A 15 -2.06 -1.78 -6.04
C ARG A 15 -3.53 -1.89 -5.66
N SER A 16 -4.40 -1.22 -6.40
CA SER A 16 -5.85 -1.40 -6.29
C SER A 16 -6.26 -2.81 -6.71
N ALA A 17 -7.18 -3.43 -5.97
CA ALA A 17 -7.87 -4.62 -6.40
C ALA A 17 -8.92 -4.27 -7.47
N ALA A 18 -9.35 -5.26 -8.26
CA ALA A 18 -10.45 -5.07 -9.20
C ALA A 18 -11.78 -4.89 -8.46
N GLY A 19 -12.67 -4.05 -9.01
CA GLY A 19 -14.06 -3.91 -8.56
C GLY A 19 -14.30 -2.94 -7.40
N ASP A 20 -13.55 -3.05 -6.29
CA ASP A 20 -13.69 -2.12 -5.15
C ASP A 20 -12.42 -1.26 -5.00
N PRO A 21 -12.47 0.05 -5.33
CA PRO A 21 -11.30 0.93 -5.25
C PRO A 21 -10.77 1.11 -3.82
N ARG A 22 -11.54 0.73 -2.80
CA ARG A 22 -11.16 0.79 -1.37
C ARG A 22 -10.41 -0.46 -0.92
N ARG A 23 -10.20 -1.43 -1.81
CA ARG A 23 -9.44 -2.65 -1.55
C ARG A 23 -8.20 -2.68 -2.44
N GLY A 24 -7.12 -3.21 -1.89
CA GLY A 24 -5.86 -3.34 -2.59
C GLY A 24 -5.15 -4.64 -2.27
N TRP A 25 -4.05 -4.84 -2.98
CA TRP A 25 -3.06 -5.87 -2.72
C TRP A 25 -1.75 -5.20 -2.31
N LEU A 26 -1.19 -5.66 -1.20
CA LEU A 26 0.15 -5.30 -0.77
C LEU A 26 1.07 -6.49 -1.08
N THR A 27 2.12 -6.23 -1.86
CA THR A 27 3.16 -7.21 -2.14
C THR A 27 4.49 -6.77 -1.55
N ALA A 28 5.10 -7.63 -0.74
CA ALA A 28 6.41 -7.42 -0.15
C ALA A 28 7.17 -8.75 -0.09
N ASP A 29 8.35 -8.79 -0.71
CA ASP A 29 9.27 -9.93 -0.64
C ASP A 29 8.61 -11.30 -0.92
N GLY A 30 7.82 -11.34 -2.00
CA GLY A 30 7.08 -12.52 -2.47
C GLY A 30 5.76 -12.80 -1.75
N TRP A 31 5.43 -12.09 -0.67
CA TRP A 31 4.15 -12.21 0.02
C TRP A 31 3.15 -11.22 -0.54
N THR A 32 1.93 -11.67 -0.80
CA THR A 32 0.83 -10.80 -1.21
C THR A 32 -0.34 -10.96 -0.24
N VAL A 33 -0.78 -9.85 0.34
CA VAL A 33 -1.86 -9.81 1.32
C VAL A 33 -2.89 -8.75 0.93
N PRO A 34 -4.19 -8.95 1.24
CA PRO A 34 -5.20 -7.92 1.03
C PRO A 34 -4.94 -6.74 1.97
N VAL A 35 -5.20 -5.52 1.49
CA VAL A 35 -5.05 -4.28 2.26
C VAL A 35 -6.23 -3.35 2.00
N ALA A 36 -6.55 -2.51 2.98
CA ALA A 36 -7.51 -1.43 2.80
C ALA A 36 -6.85 -0.23 2.11
N LEU A 37 -7.59 0.40 1.21
CA LEU A 37 -7.25 1.69 0.63
C LEU A 37 -8.23 2.74 1.15
N GLY A 38 -7.84 4.01 1.02
CA GLY A 38 -8.73 5.12 1.31
C GLY A 38 -10.07 4.99 0.56
N ARG A 39 -11.13 5.59 1.11
CA ARG A 39 -12.47 5.60 0.51
C ARG A 39 -12.50 6.11 -0.94
N GLY A 40 -11.60 7.03 -1.29
CA GLY A 40 -11.43 7.55 -2.65
C GLY A 40 -10.54 6.69 -3.56
N GLY A 41 -10.05 5.54 -3.08
CA GLY A 41 -9.07 4.71 -3.77
C GLY A 41 -7.69 5.36 -3.86
N ILE A 42 -6.89 4.96 -4.85
CA ILE A 42 -5.56 5.54 -5.10
C ILE A 42 -5.71 6.82 -5.94
N LEU A 43 -5.23 7.96 -5.42
CA LEU A 43 -5.34 9.27 -6.06
C LEU A 43 -3.97 9.92 -6.28
N ALA A 44 -3.73 10.44 -7.49
CA ALA A 44 -2.50 11.18 -7.83
C ALA A 44 -2.50 12.62 -7.32
N ASN A 45 -3.67 13.26 -7.34
CA ASN A 45 -3.91 14.63 -6.93
C ASN A 45 -4.59 14.69 -5.55
N LYS A 46 -4.13 13.85 -4.62
CA LYS A 46 -4.71 13.75 -3.27
C LYS A 46 -4.69 15.11 -2.55
N ARG A 47 -5.81 15.45 -1.92
CA ARG A 47 -5.97 16.59 -1.02
C ARG A 47 -6.40 16.13 0.37
N GLU A 48 -6.41 17.08 1.30
CA GLU A 48 -7.03 16.85 2.60
C GLU A 48 -8.55 16.63 2.44
N GLY A 49 -9.11 15.68 3.21
CA GLY A 49 -10.55 15.37 3.21
C GLY A 49 -11.06 14.46 2.09
N ASP A 50 -10.33 14.25 1.00
CA ASP A 50 -10.79 13.42 -0.14
C ASP A 50 -10.88 11.91 0.15
N GLY A 51 -10.27 11.46 1.25
CA GLY A 51 -10.21 10.07 1.65
C GLY A 51 -9.43 9.15 0.70
N GLY A 52 -8.58 9.64 -0.20
CA GLY A 52 -7.73 8.82 -1.06
C GLY A 52 -6.44 8.32 -0.39
N THR A 53 -5.88 7.23 -0.90
CA THR A 53 -4.48 6.81 -0.69
C THR A 53 -3.61 7.52 -1.73
N PRO A 54 -2.54 8.24 -1.35
CA PRO A 54 -1.73 8.97 -2.32
C PRO A 54 -0.97 8.01 -3.25
N ARG A 55 -1.03 8.27 -4.55
CA ARG A 55 -0.23 7.57 -5.56
C ARG A 55 1.19 8.13 -5.58
N GLY A 56 2.19 7.27 -5.53
CA GLY A 56 3.58 7.67 -5.65
C GLY A 56 4.55 6.68 -5.00
N ILE A 57 5.83 7.03 -5.01
CA ILE A 57 6.87 6.34 -4.28
C ILE A 57 7.14 7.14 -3.00
N PHE A 58 7.02 6.47 -1.86
CA PHE A 58 7.22 7.09 -0.55
C PHE A 58 8.32 6.34 0.19
N HIS A 59 9.15 7.08 0.91
CA HIS A 59 10.17 6.51 1.77
C HIS A 59 9.67 6.52 3.21
N PRO A 60 9.80 5.41 3.95
CA PRO A 60 9.52 5.41 5.38
C PRO A 60 10.32 6.51 6.07
N ARG A 61 9.66 7.29 6.92
CA ARG A 61 10.34 8.27 7.76
C ARG A 61 10.63 7.65 9.11
N GLN A 62 11.86 7.79 9.57
CA GLN A 62 12.17 7.61 10.98
C GLN A 62 11.71 8.87 11.72
N LEU A 63 10.88 8.69 12.75
CA LEU A 63 10.36 9.76 13.60
C LEU A 63 11.21 9.91 14.86
#